data_AF-A0A6J5WCS7-F1
#
_entry.id   AF-A0A6J5WCS7-F1
#
_cell.length_a   1.000
_cell.length_b   1.000
_cell.length_c   1.000
_cell.angle_alpha   90.00
_cell.angle_beta   90.00
_cell.angle_gamma   90.00
#
_symmetry.space_group_name_H-M   'P 1'
#
loop_
_entity.id
_entity.type
_entity.pdbx_description
1 polymer ?
#
loop_
_entity_poly.entity_id
_entity_poly.type
_entity_poly.pdbx_seq_one_letter_code
_entity_poly.pdbx_strand_id
1 'polypeptide(L)'
;MNKRLISLSFSLRSSVQLHRPPLYHSISILFYSSSKPKRSKFNSVSKDGRSKSTPKVAVAEYLINQHQFSPEAALKASSSYAFLKNTAETDSVLSFLKESGFSKTQLEEVVKRIPSILRANLDTTIKPKIKIFQDSGFSDSDIADVISSDPWILWQSADNRLGPAILALKNILGSNAGVLKVLKLCGWYLKYDLEKTVIPNIEVLKSLGISSSQIVKYICHFPRFYLHTQENIMDFVRRVDEMGFDRKSKLFLSAIRTISSMSLETWEMKVKLFQSLGFSEKDVLVAFRRAPQVFCISEKKIKEATEMLLSSGKADIAFIVSHPELLICSVDHRLKPRLQVMENLEKKNLLRKIPSLTTICKYTDQKFAERFVIPYANELEV
;
A
#
# COMPACT_ATOMS: atom_id res chain seq x y z
N MET A 1 -4.97 -33.76 38.54
CA MET A 1 -6.12 -32.98 38.03
C MET A 1 -5.76 -32.42 36.66
N ASN A 2 -6.36 -32.99 35.62
CA ASN A 2 -6.02 -32.82 34.20
C ASN A 2 -6.37 -31.42 33.68
N LYS A 3 -5.35 -30.66 33.26
CA LYS A 3 -5.53 -29.51 32.35
C LYS A 3 -5.57 -30.03 30.92
N ARG A 4 -6.79 -30.25 30.40
CA ARG A 4 -7.04 -30.35 28.95
C ARG A 4 -6.78 -28.97 28.34
N LEU A 5 -5.56 -28.76 27.86
CA LEU A 5 -5.31 -27.82 26.76
C LEU A 5 -6.02 -28.40 25.54
N ILE A 6 -7.24 -27.94 25.27
CA ILE A 6 -7.86 -28.18 23.97
C ILE A 6 -7.08 -27.31 23.01
N SER A 7 -6.15 -27.93 22.28
CA SER A 7 -5.62 -27.35 21.07
C SER A 7 -6.80 -27.05 20.15
N LEU A 8 -6.81 -25.86 19.56
CA LEU A 8 -7.55 -25.60 18.33
C LEU A 8 -6.93 -26.48 17.24
N SER A 9 -7.26 -27.76 17.26
CA SER A 9 -7.00 -28.70 16.18
C SER A 9 -7.89 -28.26 15.03
N PHE A 10 -7.28 -27.55 14.08
CA PHE A 10 -7.88 -27.27 12.78
C PHE A 10 -8.17 -28.61 12.10
N SER A 11 -9.41 -29.09 12.21
CA SER A 11 -9.85 -30.26 11.48
C SER A 11 -10.02 -29.88 10.01
N LEU A 12 -9.09 -30.33 9.16
CA LEU A 12 -9.30 -30.42 7.72
C LEU A 12 -10.45 -31.41 7.47
N ARG A 13 -11.65 -30.91 7.22
CA ARG A 13 -12.69 -31.67 6.49
C ARG A 13 -12.99 -30.96 5.19
N SER A 14 -12.35 -31.48 4.15
CA SER A 14 -12.65 -31.29 2.75
C SER A 14 -13.97 -31.99 2.39
N SER A 15 -14.89 -31.27 1.74
CA SER A 15 -15.71 -31.76 0.63
C SER A 15 -16.79 -30.74 0.29
N VAL A 16 -16.53 -29.88 -0.71
CA VAL A 16 -17.60 -29.25 -1.50
C VAL A 16 -17.28 -29.54 -2.96
N GLN A 17 -18.11 -30.40 -3.56
CA GLN A 17 -18.05 -30.73 -4.98
C GLN A 17 -18.41 -29.49 -5.79
N LEU A 18 -17.48 -29.05 -6.65
CA LEU A 18 -17.71 -27.99 -7.63
C LEU A 18 -18.28 -28.59 -8.92
N HIS A 19 -19.58 -28.35 -9.17
CA HIS A 19 -20.17 -28.49 -10.49
C HIS A 19 -19.71 -27.33 -11.39
N ARG A 20 -18.99 -27.66 -12.48
CA ARG A 20 -18.70 -26.72 -13.59
C ARG A 20 -19.92 -26.61 -14.53
N PRO A 21 -20.27 -25.39 -14.99
CA PRO A 21 -20.99 -25.19 -16.25
C PRO A 21 -20.04 -24.73 -17.39
N PRO A 22 -20.50 -24.76 -18.66
CA PRO A 22 -19.66 -24.95 -19.83
C PRO A 22 -19.12 -23.65 -20.45
N LEU A 23 -18.00 -23.81 -21.16
CA LEU A 23 -17.29 -22.81 -21.96
C LEU A 23 -17.90 -22.67 -23.37
N TYR A 24 -18.40 -21.47 -23.71
CA TYR A 24 -18.55 -20.92 -25.07
C TYR A 24 -18.51 -19.38 -24.90
N HIS A 25 -17.71 -18.57 -25.58
CA HIS A 25 -17.56 -18.45 -27.03
C HIS A 25 -16.14 -18.10 -27.47
N SER A 26 -15.81 -18.67 -28.63
CA SER A 26 -14.74 -18.35 -29.57
C SER A 26 -14.76 -16.89 -30.03
N ILE A 27 -13.61 -16.22 -30.00
CA ILE A 27 -13.29 -15.11 -30.91
C ILE A 27 -12.03 -15.50 -31.68
N SER A 28 -12.22 -15.65 -32.98
CA SER A 28 -11.21 -15.99 -33.98
C SER A 28 -10.23 -14.83 -34.14
N ILE A 29 -8.95 -15.03 -33.81
CA ILE A 29 -7.87 -14.11 -34.16
C ILE A 29 -7.24 -14.61 -35.45
N LEU A 30 -7.56 -13.93 -36.55
CA LEU A 30 -6.87 -14.13 -37.82
C LEU A 30 -5.42 -13.64 -37.72
N PHE A 31 -4.50 -14.52 -38.06
CA PHE A 31 -3.07 -14.31 -38.11
C PHE A 31 -2.69 -13.24 -39.14
N TYR A 32 -2.02 -12.18 -38.71
CA TYR A 32 -1.10 -11.44 -39.58
C TYR A 32 0.32 -11.99 -39.39
N SER A 33 0.70 -12.84 -40.33
CA SER A 33 2.08 -13.27 -40.56
C SER A 33 2.89 -12.06 -41.00
N SER A 34 3.95 -11.72 -40.25
CA SER A 34 5.01 -10.85 -40.76
C SER A 34 6.34 -11.57 -40.71
N SER A 35 6.78 -11.89 -41.93
CA SER A 35 8.02 -12.50 -42.36
C SER A 35 9.27 -11.83 -41.80
N LYS A 36 10.17 -12.64 -41.25
CA LYS A 36 11.55 -12.24 -40.92
C LYS A 36 12.31 -11.90 -42.22
N PRO A 37 13.03 -10.77 -42.34
CA PRO A 37 13.91 -10.58 -43.47
C PRO A 37 15.22 -11.35 -43.29
N LYS A 38 15.64 -12.01 -44.37
CA LYS A 38 16.89 -12.75 -44.54
C LYS A 38 18.09 -11.81 -44.44
N ARG A 39 19.16 -12.27 -43.77
CA ARG A 39 20.50 -11.67 -43.79
C ARG A 39 21.04 -11.65 -45.23
N SER A 40 21.25 -10.45 -45.77
CA SER A 40 22.10 -10.23 -46.94
C SER A 40 23.55 -10.02 -46.48
N LYS A 41 24.47 -10.85 -47.00
CA LYS A 41 25.92 -10.63 -46.92
C LYS A 41 26.30 -9.73 -48.09
N PHE A 42 26.94 -8.59 -47.83
CA PHE A 42 27.74 -7.89 -48.83
C PHE A 42 29.06 -7.42 -48.20
N ASN A 43 30.12 -7.65 -48.96
CA ASN A 43 31.52 -7.49 -48.58
C ASN A 43 31.96 -6.02 -48.48
N SER A 44 33.04 -5.87 -47.71
CA SER A 44 33.88 -4.72 -47.43
C SER A 44 34.26 -3.83 -48.63
N VAL A 45 34.23 -2.52 -48.41
CA VAL A 45 35.22 -1.56 -48.93
C VAL A 45 35.57 -0.58 -47.81
N SER A 46 36.83 -0.58 -47.41
CA SER A 46 37.42 0.41 -46.50
C SER A 46 37.54 1.76 -47.20
N LYS A 47 37.11 2.85 -46.55
CA LYS A 47 37.65 4.20 -46.79
C LYS A 47 37.52 5.03 -45.51
N ASP A 48 38.64 5.67 -45.17
CA ASP A 48 38.83 6.58 -44.04
C ASP A 48 37.65 7.51 -43.80
N GLY A 49 37.15 7.48 -42.56
CA GLY A 49 36.26 8.48 -42.02
C GLY A 49 36.54 8.58 -40.53
N ARG A 50 37.28 9.60 -40.12
CA ARG A 50 37.44 9.99 -38.71
C ARG A 50 36.06 9.98 -38.07
N SER A 51 35.81 9.04 -37.16
CA SER A 51 34.63 9.06 -36.32
C SER A 51 34.69 10.37 -35.52
N LYS A 52 33.85 11.35 -35.85
CA LYS A 52 33.59 12.50 -34.98
C LYS A 52 33.14 11.91 -33.65
N SER A 53 34.00 11.94 -32.63
CA SER A 53 33.58 11.60 -31.27
C SER A 53 32.51 12.61 -30.89
N THR A 54 31.27 12.16 -30.76
CA THR A 54 30.21 12.98 -30.19
C THR A 54 30.69 13.44 -28.81
N PRO A 55 30.66 14.76 -28.52
CA PRO A 55 31.12 15.28 -27.24
C PRO A 55 30.36 14.56 -26.11
N LYS A 56 31.10 14.02 -25.15
CA LYS A 56 30.52 13.35 -23.97
C LYS A 56 29.92 14.42 -23.08
N VAL A 57 28.62 14.67 -23.24
CA VAL A 57 27.89 15.65 -22.43
C VAL A 57 27.62 15.05 -21.05
N ALA A 58 28.10 15.71 -19.99
CA ALA A 58 27.86 15.28 -18.62
C ALA A 58 26.37 15.38 -18.27
N VAL A 59 25.78 14.30 -17.76
CA VAL A 59 24.34 14.22 -17.47
C VAL A 59 23.93 15.27 -16.43
N ALA A 60 24.71 15.43 -15.36
CA ALA A 60 24.37 16.33 -14.27
C ALA A 60 24.32 17.79 -14.75
N GLU A 61 25.40 18.27 -15.37
CA GLU A 61 25.50 19.64 -15.91
C GLU A 61 24.43 19.91 -16.96
N TYR A 62 24.15 18.94 -17.83
CA TYR A 62 23.13 19.09 -18.86
C TYR A 62 21.72 19.23 -18.29
N LEU A 63 21.34 18.37 -17.34
CA LEU A 63 20.01 18.44 -16.71
C LEU A 63 19.84 19.74 -15.90
N ILE A 64 20.88 20.20 -15.21
CA ILE A 64 20.85 21.46 -14.44
C ILE A 64 20.78 22.67 -15.37
N ASN A 65 21.66 22.74 -16.36
CA ASN A 65 21.82 23.97 -17.16
C ASN A 65 20.75 24.10 -18.26
N GLN A 66 20.36 22.99 -18.89
CA GLN A 66 19.44 23.02 -20.03
C GLN A 66 17.98 22.77 -19.62
N HIS A 67 17.76 21.86 -18.67
CA HIS A 67 16.42 21.48 -18.22
C HIS A 67 16.04 22.06 -16.85
N GLN A 68 16.97 22.80 -16.22
CA GLN A 68 16.79 23.47 -14.92
C GLN A 68 16.47 22.50 -13.78
N PHE A 69 16.84 21.23 -13.90
CA PHE A 69 16.56 20.23 -12.86
C PHE A 69 17.28 20.57 -11.56
N SER A 70 16.71 20.15 -10.44
CA SER A 70 17.40 20.23 -9.16
C SER A 70 18.76 19.48 -9.20
N PRO A 71 19.80 20.02 -8.52
CA PRO A 71 21.08 19.33 -8.42
C PRO A 71 20.96 17.91 -7.87
N GLU A 72 20.05 17.67 -6.94
CA GLU A 72 19.78 16.33 -6.39
C GLU A 72 19.32 15.34 -7.47
N ALA A 73 18.30 15.70 -8.25
CA ALA A 73 17.78 14.84 -9.33
C ALA A 73 18.85 14.59 -10.40
N ALA A 74 19.59 15.64 -10.78
CA ALA A 74 20.66 15.56 -11.78
C ALA A 74 21.83 14.66 -11.32
N LEU A 75 22.26 14.80 -10.07
CA LEU A 75 23.29 13.94 -9.48
C LEU A 75 22.84 12.48 -9.43
N LYS A 76 21.59 12.22 -8.99
CA LYS A 76 21.06 10.86 -8.98
C LYS A 76 21.02 10.26 -10.37
N ALA A 77 20.60 11.01 -11.39
CA ALA A 77 20.63 10.55 -12.77
C ALA A 77 22.05 10.21 -13.23
N SER A 78 23.01 11.09 -12.96
CA SER A 78 24.41 10.92 -13.35
C SER A 78 25.10 9.72 -12.67
N SER A 79 24.62 9.30 -11.50
CA SER A 79 25.13 8.11 -10.80
C SER A 79 24.86 6.81 -11.57
N SER A 80 23.83 6.77 -12.43
CA SER A 80 23.57 5.60 -13.29
C SER A 80 24.45 5.60 -14.54
N TYR A 81 24.78 6.78 -15.06
CA TYR A 81 25.74 6.96 -16.14
C TYR A 81 26.18 8.43 -16.20
N ALA A 82 27.49 8.67 -16.28
CA ALA A 82 28.03 10.02 -16.19
C ALA A 82 27.76 10.88 -17.45
N PHE A 83 27.61 10.26 -18.63
CA PHE A 83 27.53 10.96 -19.91
C PHE A 83 26.31 10.56 -20.73
N LEU A 84 25.71 11.52 -21.44
CA LEU A 84 24.67 11.26 -22.44
C LEU A 84 25.28 10.71 -23.72
N LYS A 85 24.53 9.82 -24.39
CA LYS A 85 24.90 9.31 -25.72
C LYS A 85 24.39 10.22 -26.82
N ASN A 86 23.16 10.71 -26.66
CA ASN A 86 22.47 11.56 -27.63
C ASN A 86 21.59 12.56 -26.86
N THR A 87 21.93 13.85 -26.96
CA THR A 87 21.15 14.93 -26.31
C THR A 87 19.83 15.17 -27.02
N ALA A 88 19.77 15.06 -28.35
CA ALA A 88 18.54 15.25 -29.11
C ALA A 88 17.46 14.21 -28.77
N GLU A 89 17.85 12.96 -28.56
CA GLU A 89 16.94 11.91 -28.05
C GLU A 89 16.45 12.23 -26.64
N THR A 90 17.34 12.72 -25.77
CA THR A 90 17.00 13.11 -24.40
C THR A 90 15.99 14.27 -24.39
N ASP A 91 16.25 15.31 -25.19
CA ASP A 91 15.36 16.46 -25.37
C ASP A 91 14.01 16.03 -25.92
N SER A 92 13.99 15.12 -26.88
CA SER A 92 12.75 14.58 -27.46
C SER A 92 11.90 13.86 -26.41
N VAL A 93 12.52 13.02 -25.56
CA VAL A 93 11.82 12.33 -24.47
C VAL A 93 11.27 13.31 -23.44
N LEU A 94 12.09 14.26 -22.97
CA LEU A 94 11.68 15.23 -21.95
C LEU A 94 10.59 16.18 -22.46
N SER A 95 10.71 16.64 -23.71
CA SER A 95 9.71 17.51 -24.33
C SER A 95 8.39 16.79 -24.50
N PHE A 96 8.41 15.55 -25.00
CA PHE A 96 7.20 14.75 -25.14
C PHE A 96 6.50 14.49 -23.80
N LEU A 97 7.25 14.14 -22.74
CA LEU A 97 6.65 13.92 -21.43
C LEU A 97 6.04 15.22 -20.87
N LYS A 98 6.70 16.37 -21.08
CA LYS A 98 6.15 17.67 -20.70
C LYS A 98 4.86 18.00 -21.47
N GLU A 99 4.83 17.74 -22.78
CA GLU A 99 3.64 17.88 -23.63
C GLU A 99 2.53 16.91 -23.22
N SER A 100 2.89 15.74 -22.68
CA SER A 100 1.97 14.74 -22.12
C SER A 100 1.53 15.06 -20.68
N GLY A 101 1.65 16.32 -20.24
CA GLY A 101 1.11 16.81 -18.97
C GLY A 101 2.01 16.65 -17.74
N PHE A 102 3.25 16.18 -17.87
CA PHE A 102 4.15 16.03 -16.72
C PHE A 102 4.69 17.39 -16.28
N SER A 103 4.54 17.70 -14.98
CA SER A 103 5.19 18.85 -14.38
C SER A 103 6.71 18.62 -14.22
N LYS A 104 7.46 19.72 -14.05
CA LYS A 104 8.92 19.64 -13.85
C LYS A 104 9.30 18.76 -12.65
N THR A 105 8.60 18.89 -11.53
CA THR A 105 8.86 18.09 -10.31
C THR A 105 8.58 16.62 -10.54
N GLN A 106 7.52 16.29 -11.29
CA GLN A 106 7.21 14.93 -11.71
C GLN A 106 8.28 14.34 -12.64
N LEU A 107 8.80 15.12 -13.59
CA LEU A 107 9.91 14.70 -14.46
C LEU A 107 11.19 14.43 -13.67
N GLU A 108 11.54 15.33 -12.74
CA GLU A 108 12.68 15.16 -11.84
C GLU A 108 12.55 13.87 -11.01
N GLU A 109 11.37 13.59 -10.45
CA GLU A 109 11.12 12.37 -9.68
C GLU A 109 11.26 11.10 -10.54
N VAL A 110 10.70 11.12 -11.75
CA VAL A 110 10.83 10.03 -12.72
C VAL A 110 12.29 9.78 -13.05
N VAL A 111 13.03 10.82 -13.45
CA VAL A 111 14.45 10.71 -13.81
C VAL A 111 15.31 10.26 -12.64
N LYS A 112 15.02 10.72 -11.42
CA LYS A 112 15.71 10.30 -10.19
C LYS A 112 15.56 8.79 -9.94
N ARG A 113 14.38 8.23 -10.20
CA ARG A 113 14.07 6.81 -9.94
C ARG A 113 14.47 5.88 -11.08
N ILE A 114 14.37 6.35 -12.32
CA ILE A 114 14.69 5.58 -13.52
C ILE A 114 15.48 6.42 -14.54
N PRO A 115 16.78 6.71 -14.26
CA PRO A 115 17.59 7.55 -15.15
C PRO A 115 17.66 7.02 -16.59
N SER A 116 17.47 5.72 -16.80
CA SER A 116 17.39 5.09 -18.13
C SER A 116 16.29 5.67 -19.03
N ILE A 117 15.29 6.36 -18.49
CA ILE A 117 14.24 7.02 -19.28
C ILE A 117 14.78 8.03 -20.28
N LEU A 118 15.85 8.76 -19.93
CA LEU A 118 16.47 9.76 -20.82
C LEU A 118 17.11 9.13 -22.07
N ARG A 119 17.27 7.80 -22.07
CA ARG A 119 17.80 7.00 -23.19
C ARG A 119 16.77 6.04 -23.76
N ALA A 120 15.51 6.13 -23.31
CA ALA A 120 14.47 5.23 -23.77
C ALA A 120 14.03 5.61 -25.18
N ASN A 121 13.73 4.61 -26.00
CA ASN A 121 13.16 4.86 -27.31
C ASN A 121 11.71 5.35 -27.16
N LEU A 122 11.45 6.55 -27.67
CA LEU A 122 10.17 7.22 -27.49
C LEU A 122 8.99 6.44 -28.09
N ASP A 123 9.15 5.94 -29.33
CA ASP A 123 8.07 5.33 -30.11
C ASP A 123 7.76 3.89 -29.71
N THR A 124 8.73 3.16 -29.16
CA THR A 124 8.56 1.75 -28.77
C THR A 124 8.41 1.56 -27.25
N THR A 125 9.02 2.43 -26.44
CA THR A 125 8.99 2.30 -24.98
C THR A 125 7.91 3.17 -24.34
N ILE A 126 7.85 4.47 -24.66
CA ILE A 126 7.05 5.43 -23.88
C ILE A 126 5.66 5.64 -24.50
N LYS A 127 5.60 6.09 -25.76
CA LYS A 127 4.35 6.43 -26.46
C LYS A 127 3.29 5.32 -26.40
N PRO A 128 3.62 4.03 -26.63
CA PRO A 128 2.60 2.97 -26.58
C PRO A 128 1.96 2.83 -25.20
N LYS A 129 2.71 3.08 -24.12
CA LYS A 129 2.20 2.91 -22.74
C LYS A 129 1.29 4.06 -22.37
N ILE A 130 1.69 5.29 -22.70
CA ILE A 130 0.81 6.47 -22.53
C ILE A 130 -0.48 6.28 -23.35
N LYS A 131 -0.37 5.84 -24.59
CA LYS A 131 -1.52 5.57 -25.46
C LYS A 131 -2.49 4.54 -24.85
N ILE A 132 -2.00 3.47 -24.22
CA ILE A 132 -2.88 2.50 -23.53
C ILE A 132 -3.71 3.16 -22.43
N PHE A 133 -3.12 4.06 -21.64
CA PHE A 133 -3.88 4.80 -20.62
C PHE A 133 -4.87 5.78 -21.26
N GLN A 134 -4.48 6.50 -22.31
CA GLN A 134 -5.36 7.43 -23.03
C GLN A 134 -6.57 6.68 -23.64
N ASP A 135 -6.32 5.57 -24.33
CA ASP A 135 -7.34 4.70 -24.92
C ASP A 135 -8.24 4.06 -23.82
N SER A 136 -7.77 3.98 -22.57
CA SER A 136 -8.56 3.55 -21.40
C SER A 136 -9.36 4.69 -20.73
N GLY A 137 -9.23 5.92 -21.24
CA GLY A 137 -9.96 7.11 -20.81
C GLY A 137 -9.35 7.85 -19.62
N PHE A 138 -8.03 7.77 -19.41
CA PHE A 138 -7.32 8.61 -18.44
C PHE A 138 -6.88 9.92 -19.08
N SER A 139 -6.93 11.03 -18.33
CA SER A 139 -6.39 12.31 -18.78
C SER A 139 -4.86 12.32 -18.75
N ASP A 140 -4.23 13.23 -19.49
CA ASP A 140 -2.76 13.37 -19.48
C ASP A 140 -2.22 13.65 -18.07
N SER A 141 -2.93 14.45 -17.26
CA SER A 141 -2.57 14.68 -15.86
C SER A 141 -2.68 13.42 -15.00
N ASP A 142 -3.70 12.58 -15.21
CA ASP A 142 -3.84 11.32 -14.49
C ASP A 142 -2.68 10.36 -14.82
N ILE A 143 -2.29 10.33 -16.09
CA ILE A 143 -1.21 9.50 -16.60
C ILE A 143 0.12 9.95 -16.01
N ALA A 144 0.39 11.26 -16.02
CA ALA A 144 1.57 11.85 -15.38
C ALA A 144 1.66 11.46 -13.90
N ASP A 145 0.55 11.59 -13.17
CA ASP A 145 0.48 11.22 -11.76
C ASP A 145 0.79 9.73 -11.50
N VAL A 146 0.22 8.83 -12.30
CA VAL A 146 0.45 7.38 -12.16
C VAL A 146 1.90 7.03 -12.48
N ILE A 147 2.43 7.52 -13.60
CA ILE A 147 3.79 7.20 -14.03
C ILE A 147 4.82 7.80 -13.08
N SER A 148 4.64 9.02 -12.59
CA SER A 148 5.54 9.58 -11.57
C SER A 148 5.52 8.80 -10.25
N SER A 149 4.37 8.20 -9.91
CA SER A 149 4.24 7.36 -8.71
C SER A 149 4.91 5.99 -8.84
N ASP A 150 4.90 5.35 -10.02
CA ASP A 150 5.71 4.16 -10.30
C ASP A 150 6.24 4.16 -11.76
N PRO A 151 7.40 4.80 -12.01
CA PRO A 151 7.90 4.97 -13.37
C PRO A 151 8.26 3.67 -14.09
N TRP A 152 8.45 2.58 -13.35
CA TRP A 152 8.74 1.25 -13.89
C TRP A 152 7.60 0.65 -14.73
N ILE A 153 6.39 1.23 -14.67
CA ILE A 153 5.26 0.85 -15.52
C ILE A 153 5.63 0.99 -17.01
N LEU A 154 6.47 1.97 -17.37
CA LEU A 154 6.89 2.22 -18.76
C LEU A 154 7.74 1.09 -19.36
N TRP A 155 8.34 0.23 -18.54
CA TRP A 155 9.12 -0.94 -18.97
C TRP A 155 8.31 -2.23 -19.02
N GLN A 156 7.01 -2.19 -18.68
CA GLN A 156 6.14 -3.36 -18.83
C GLN A 156 5.81 -3.62 -20.30
N SER A 157 5.53 -4.88 -20.62
CA SER A 157 4.99 -5.25 -21.93
C SER A 157 3.62 -4.57 -22.12
N ALA A 158 3.51 -3.79 -23.19
CA ALA A 158 2.34 -3.00 -23.52
C ALA A 158 1.10 -3.89 -23.70
N ASP A 159 1.20 -4.87 -24.60
CA ASP A 159 0.04 -5.64 -25.07
C ASP A 159 -0.33 -6.81 -24.16
N ASN A 160 0.65 -7.42 -23.48
CA ASN A 160 0.40 -8.63 -22.69
C ASN A 160 0.08 -8.38 -21.22
N ARG A 161 0.21 -7.14 -20.70
CA ARG A 161 0.10 -6.88 -19.26
C ARG A 161 -0.62 -5.59 -18.89
N LEU A 162 -0.26 -4.45 -19.50
CA LEU A 162 -0.75 -3.15 -19.04
C LEU A 162 -2.25 -2.96 -19.28
N GLY A 163 -2.71 -3.15 -20.52
CA GLY A 163 -4.12 -3.01 -20.90
C GLY A 163 -5.06 -3.96 -20.11
N PRO A 164 -4.80 -5.28 -20.10
CA PRO A 164 -5.60 -6.23 -19.34
C PRO A 164 -5.65 -5.91 -17.83
N ALA A 165 -4.53 -5.48 -17.23
CA ALA A 165 -4.51 -5.12 -15.82
C ALA A 165 -5.37 -3.87 -15.53
N ILE A 166 -5.32 -2.84 -16.39
CA ILE A 166 -6.18 -1.65 -16.28
C ILE A 166 -7.66 -2.05 -16.39
N LEU A 167 -8.00 -2.90 -17.36
CA LEU A 167 -9.37 -3.39 -17.55
C LEU A 167 -9.85 -4.18 -16.33
N ALA A 168 -9.02 -5.08 -15.79
CA ALA A 168 -9.34 -5.84 -14.57
C ALA A 168 -9.60 -4.91 -13.38
N LEU A 169 -8.76 -3.90 -13.16
CA LEU A 169 -8.98 -2.90 -12.10
C LEU A 169 -10.27 -2.10 -12.34
N LYS A 170 -10.58 -1.74 -13.59
CA LYS A 170 -11.82 -1.04 -13.93
C LYS A 170 -13.06 -1.88 -13.63
N ASN A 171 -13.01 -3.18 -13.92
CA ASN A 171 -14.09 -4.13 -13.60
C ASN A 171 -14.30 -4.27 -12.09
N ILE A 172 -13.23 -4.21 -11.29
CA ILE A 172 -13.31 -4.27 -9.82
C ILE A 172 -13.84 -2.97 -9.24
N LEU A 173 -13.32 -1.83 -9.70
CA LEU A 173 -13.48 -0.52 -9.06
C LEU A 173 -14.64 0.29 -9.64
N GLY A 174 -15.16 -0.10 -10.81
CA GLY A 174 -16.30 0.52 -11.47
C GLY A 174 -16.05 1.90 -12.06
N SER A 175 -14.85 2.48 -11.92
CA SER A 175 -14.55 3.84 -12.39
C SER A 175 -13.05 4.08 -12.61
N ASN A 176 -12.71 4.95 -13.57
CA ASN A 176 -11.33 5.38 -13.79
C ASN A 176 -10.75 6.12 -12.57
N ALA A 177 -11.56 6.89 -11.85
CA ALA A 177 -11.16 7.55 -10.60
C ALA A 177 -10.73 6.53 -9.52
N GLY A 178 -11.45 5.40 -9.41
CA GLY A 178 -11.06 4.30 -8.53
C GLY A 178 -9.74 3.67 -8.95
N VAL A 179 -9.57 3.38 -10.25
CA VAL A 179 -8.32 2.82 -10.80
C VAL A 179 -7.15 3.75 -10.54
N LEU A 180 -7.30 5.05 -10.80
CA LEU A 180 -6.29 6.07 -10.54
C LEU A 180 -5.84 6.07 -9.08
N LYS A 181 -6.79 6.03 -8.14
CA LYS A 181 -6.50 5.96 -6.70
C LYS A 181 -5.68 4.73 -6.34
N VAL A 182 -5.99 3.57 -6.92
CA VAL A 182 -5.22 2.34 -6.71
C VAL A 182 -3.83 2.45 -7.33
N LEU A 183 -3.70 2.93 -8.56
CA LEU A 183 -2.42 2.98 -9.27
C LEU A 183 -1.45 4.02 -8.67
N LYS A 184 -1.95 5.14 -8.13
CA LYS A 184 -1.14 6.09 -7.36
C LYS A 184 -0.50 5.45 -6.12
N LEU A 185 -1.21 4.54 -5.46
CA LEU A 185 -0.71 3.85 -4.27
C LEU A 185 0.06 2.56 -4.61
N CYS A 186 -0.32 1.90 -5.70
CA CYS A 186 0.01 0.51 -6.02
C CYS A 186 0.21 0.29 -7.52
N GLY A 187 0.97 1.18 -8.18
CA GLY A 187 1.31 1.05 -9.61
C GLY A 187 1.94 -0.30 -9.97
N TRP A 188 2.59 -0.94 -8.98
CA TRP A 188 3.13 -2.29 -9.10
C TRP A 188 2.08 -3.38 -9.41
N TYR A 189 0.78 -3.15 -9.23
CA TYR A 189 -0.25 -4.10 -9.68
C TYR A 189 -0.19 -4.36 -11.18
N LEU A 190 0.23 -3.37 -11.97
CA LEU A 190 0.35 -3.51 -13.43
C LEU A 190 1.48 -4.46 -13.85
N LYS A 191 2.28 -4.94 -12.90
CA LYS A 191 3.33 -5.96 -13.11
C LYS A 191 2.78 -7.39 -13.01
N TYR A 192 1.58 -7.56 -12.47
CA TYR A 192 0.93 -8.86 -12.22
C TYR A 192 -0.17 -9.14 -13.24
N ASP A 193 -0.43 -10.43 -13.46
CA ASP A 193 -1.59 -10.90 -14.20
C ASP A 193 -2.81 -10.88 -13.25
N LEU A 194 -3.51 -9.75 -13.22
CA LEU A 194 -4.64 -9.54 -12.30
C LEU A 194 -5.84 -10.44 -12.63
N GLU A 195 -5.99 -10.85 -13.89
CA GLU A 195 -7.05 -11.76 -14.32
C GLU A 195 -6.85 -13.17 -13.77
N LYS A 196 -5.60 -13.62 -13.62
CA LYS A 196 -5.29 -14.93 -13.01
C LYS A 196 -5.12 -14.90 -11.50
N THR A 197 -4.96 -13.72 -10.90
CA THR A 197 -4.66 -13.58 -9.46
C THR A 197 -5.79 -12.87 -8.72
N VAL A 198 -5.90 -11.55 -8.87
CA VAL A 198 -6.81 -10.70 -8.10
C VAL A 198 -8.28 -11.01 -8.40
N ILE A 199 -8.66 -11.20 -9.67
CA ILE A 199 -10.06 -11.43 -10.04
C ILE A 199 -10.61 -12.73 -9.43
N PRO A 200 -9.98 -13.92 -9.59
CA PRO A 200 -10.44 -15.15 -8.95
C PRO A 200 -10.51 -15.04 -7.43
N ASN A 201 -9.55 -14.34 -6.81
CA ASN A 201 -9.53 -14.13 -5.37
C ASN A 201 -10.69 -13.24 -4.90
N ILE A 202 -11.06 -12.22 -5.67
CA ILE A 202 -12.26 -11.40 -5.41
C ILE A 202 -13.53 -12.23 -5.53
N GLU A 203 -13.64 -13.11 -6.53
CA GLU A 203 -14.81 -13.99 -6.67
C GLU A 203 -14.91 -14.99 -5.51
N VAL A 204 -13.79 -15.51 -5.01
CA VAL A 204 -13.78 -16.31 -3.78
C VAL A 204 -14.31 -15.51 -2.60
N LEU A 205 -13.83 -14.28 -2.38
CA LEU A 205 -14.32 -13.42 -1.28
C LEU A 205 -15.83 -13.13 -1.40
N LYS A 206 -16.33 -12.89 -2.61
CA LYS A 206 -17.77 -12.72 -2.87
C LYS A 206 -18.57 -13.98 -2.55
N SER A 207 -18.08 -15.15 -2.96
CA SER A 207 -18.70 -16.44 -2.62
C SER A 207 -18.74 -16.70 -1.11
N LEU A 208 -17.78 -16.14 -0.37
CA LEU A 208 -17.74 -16.12 1.10
C LEU A 208 -18.58 -14.97 1.70
N GLY A 209 -19.48 -14.34 0.94
CA GLY A 209 -20.42 -13.34 1.45
C GLY A 209 -19.82 -11.97 1.75
N ILE A 210 -18.59 -11.69 1.29
CA ILE A 210 -17.97 -10.37 1.42
C ILE A 210 -18.45 -9.51 0.24
N SER A 211 -19.07 -8.38 0.55
CA SER A 211 -19.66 -7.53 -0.48
C SER A 211 -18.61 -6.83 -1.36
N SER A 212 -18.98 -6.56 -2.62
CA SER A 212 -18.13 -5.79 -3.54
C SER A 212 -17.73 -4.42 -2.98
N SER A 213 -18.62 -3.77 -2.22
CA SER A 213 -18.33 -2.47 -1.60
C SER A 213 -17.24 -2.56 -0.52
N GLN A 214 -17.24 -3.63 0.29
CA GLN A 214 -16.16 -3.91 1.24
C GLN A 214 -14.83 -4.17 0.51
N ILE A 215 -14.85 -4.95 -0.57
CA ILE A 215 -13.67 -5.28 -1.39
C ILE A 215 -13.06 -4.01 -1.99
N VAL A 216 -13.86 -3.19 -2.68
CA VAL A 216 -13.41 -1.93 -3.28
C VAL A 216 -12.85 -0.97 -2.24
N LYS A 217 -13.48 -0.89 -1.06
CA LYS A 217 -12.95 -0.05 0.03
C LYS A 217 -11.59 -0.53 0.51
N TYR A 218 -11.36 -1.85 0.54
CA TYR A 218 -10.19 -2.43 1.18
C TYR A 218 -9.00 -2.64 0.24
N ILE A 219 -9.22 -2.72 -1.07
CA ILE A 219 -8.16 -2.91 -2.06
C ILE A 219 -7.07 -1.83 -2.00
N CYS A 220 -7.43 -0.58 -1.68
CA CYS A 220 -6.45 0.50 -1.44
C CYS A 220 -5.71 0.37 -0.10
N HIS A 221 -6.32 -0.25 0.91
CA HIS A 221 -5.77 -0.31 2.27
C HIS A 221 -4.85 -1.52 2.45
N PHE A 222 -5.15 -2.64 1.79
CA PHE A 222 -4.36 -3.86 1.89
C PHE A 222 -4.28 -4.61 0.54
N PRO A 223 -3.66 -3.99 -0.47
CA PRO A 223 -3.62 -4.49 -1.85
C PRO A 223 -2.95 -5.87 -1.98
N ARG A 224 -1.91 -6.15 -1.19
CA ARG A 224 -1.18 -7.42 -1.27
C ARG A 224 -2.01 -8.63 -0.86
N PHE A 225 -3.09 -8.41 -0.09
CA PHE A 225 -4.01 -9.48 0.29
C PHE A 225 -4.55 -10.25 -0.93
N TYR A 226 -4.90 -9.52 -1.98
CA TYR A 226 -5.52 -10.07 -3.17
C TYR A 226 -4.54 -10.87 -4.06
N LEU A 227 -3.26 -10.94 -3.67
CA LEU A 227 -2.24 -11.76 -4.32
C LEU A 227 -1.94 -13.07 -3.60
N HIS A 228 -2.60 -13.36 -2.47
CA HIS A 228 -2.47 -14.67 -1.82
C HIS A 228 -3.10 -15.78 -2.66
N THR A 229 -2.74 -17.04 -2.37
CA THR A 229 -3.46 -18.19 -2.91
C THR A 229 -4.89 -18.23 -2.38
N GLN A 230 -5.81 -18.83 -3.13
CA GLN A 230 -7.19 -19.01 -2.71
C GLN A 230 -7.30 -19.80 -1.40
N GLU A 231 -6.46 -20.82 -1.21
CA GLU A 231 -6.38 -21.59 0.02
C GLU A 231 -6.07 -20.70 1.23
N ASN A 232 -5.06 -19.84 1.13
CA ASN A 232 -4.72 -18.90 2.20
C ASN A 232 -5.85 -17.91 2.46
N ILE A 233 -6.51 -17.39 1.42
CA ILE A 233 -7.66 -16.49 1.60
C ILE A 233 -8.80 -17.19 2.36
N MET A 234 -9.13 -18.43 1.99
CA MET A 234 -10.16 -19.21 2.68
C MET A 234 -9.77 -19.52 4.13
N ASP A 235 -8.48 -19.82 4.38
CA ASP A 235 -7.94 -20.03 5.73
C ASP A 235 -8.10 -18.78 6.59
N PHE A 236 -7.70 -17.61 6.09
CA PHE A 236 -7.82 -16.35 6.81
C PHE A 236 -9.27 -15.98 7.12
N VAL A 237 -10.17 -16.17 6.15
CA VAL A 237 -11.61 -15.94 6.36
C VAL A 237 -12.13 -16.88 7.45
N ARG A 238 -11.84 -18.19 7.35
CA ARG A 238 -12.26 -19.20 8.33
C ARG A 238 -11.79 -18.85 9.75
N ARG A 239 -10.50 -18.52 9.91
CA ARG A 239 -9.93 -18.15 11.21
C ARG A 239 -10.60 -16.91 11.82
N VAL A 240 -10.94 -15.92 10.99
CA VAL A 240 -11.64 -14.71 11.47
C VAL A 240 -13.10 -15.00 11.82
N ASP A 241 -13.77 -15.90 11.10
CA ASP A 241 -15.12 -16.37 11.47
C ASP A 241 -15.12 -17.13 12.80
N GLU A 242 -14.14 -18.03 13.01
CA GLU A 242 -13.95 -18.78 14.27
C GLU A 242 -13.71 -17.83 15.46
N MET A 243 -13.11 -16.67 15.21
CA MET A 243 -12.93 -15.60 16.22
C MET A 243 -14.21 -14.79 16.47
N GLY A 244 -15.33 -15.11 15.80
CA GLY A 244 -16.66 -14.58 16.07
C GLY A 244 -16.91 -13.19 15.50
N PHE A 245 -16.31 -12.86 14.35
CA PHE A 245 -16.66 -11.65 13.62
C PHE A 245 -17.91 -11.83 12.77
N ASP A 246 -18.72 -10.77 12.70
CA ASP A 246 -19.73 -10.62 11.64
C ASP A 246 -19.03 -10.17 10.34
N ARG A 247 -19.24 -10.93 9.25
CA ARG A 247 -18.71 -10.60 7.92
C ARG A 247 -19.17 -9.24 7.39
N LYS A 248 -20.32 -8.73 7.85
CA LYS A 248 -20.84 -7.40 7.50
C LYS A 248 -20.14 -6.27 8.28
N SER A 249 -19.40 -6.60 9.34
CA SER A 249 -18.67 -5.61 10.13
C SER A 249 -17.62 -4.88 9.28
N LYS A 250 -17.47 -3.57 9.52
CA LYS A 250 -16.39 -2.76 8.93
C LYS A 250 -15.00 -3.24 9.39
N LEU A 251 -14.93 -4.00 10.49
CA LEU A 251 -13.69 -4.53 11.05
C LEU A 251 -13.31 -5.91 10.50
N PHE A 252 -14.20 -6.59 9.77
CA PHE A 252 -13.95 -7.95 9.28
C PHE A 252 -12.69 -8.04 8.40
N LEU A 253 -12.59 -7.19 7.36
CA LEU A 253 -11.39 -7.15 6.51
C LEU A 253 -10.15 -6.63 7.26
N SER A 254 -10.34 -5.80 8.29
CA SER A 254 -9.25 -5.37 9.18
C SER A 254 -8.69 -6.53 9.98
N ALA A 255 -9.54 -7.43 10.47
CA ALA A 255 -9.13 -8.64 11.17
C ALA A 255 -8.40 -9.60 10.23
N ILE A 256 -8.92 -9.81 9.01
CA ILE A 256 -8.24 -10.61 7.98
C ILE A 256 -6.85 -10.04 7.69
N ARG A 257 -6.70 -8.72 7.55
CA ARG A 257 -5.37 -8.10 7.38
C ARG A 257 -4.45 -8.40 8.55
N THR A 258 -4.94 -8.29 9.78
CA THR A 258 -4.10 -8.61 10.95
C THR A 258 -3.64 -10.06 10.90
N ILE A 259 -4.56 -11.01 10.73
CA ILE A 259 -4.24 -12.45 10.73
C ILE A 259 -3.33 -12.83 9.57
N SER A 260 -3.55 -12.30 8.38
CA SER A 260 -2.71 -12.57 7.19
C SER A 260 -1.33 -11.92 7.24
N SER A 261 -1.12 -10.94 8.12
CA SER A 261 0.17 -10.25 8.26
C SER A 261 1.19 -10.98 9.15
N MET A 262 0.82 -12.12 9.76
CA MET A 262 1.68 -12.83 10.70
C MET A 262 1.44 -14.35 10.67
N SER A 263 2.43 -15.12 11.14
CA SER A 263 2.29 -16.58 11.28
C SER A 263 1.34 -16.95 12.42
N LEU A 264 0.93 -18.22 12.46
CA LEU A 264 0.15 -18.75 13.59
C LEU A 264 0.95 -18.68 14.90
N GLU A 265 2.25 -19.05 14.91
CA GLU A 265 3.09 -18.85 16.11
C GLU A 265 3.11 -17.40 16.58
N THR A 266 3.24 -16.44 15.66
CA THR A 266 3.27 -15.02 16.02
C THR A 266 1.97 -14.59 16.68
N TRP A 267 0.84 -15.04 16.14
CA TRP A 267 -0.46 -14.82 16.75
C TRP A 267 -0.55 -15.42 18.16
N GLU A 268 -0.12 -16.67 18.35
CA GLU A 268 -0.12 -17.33 19.65
C GLU A 268 0.78 -16.62 20.68
N MET A 269 1.95 -16.11 20.25
CA MET A 269 2.81 -15.29 21.10
C MET A 269 2.09 -14.01 21.54
N LYS A 270 1.33 -13.35 20.65
CA LYS A 270 0.49 -12.20 21.03
C LYS A 270 -0.56 -12.59 22.07
N VAL A 271 -1.27 -13.68 21.87
CA VAL A 271 -2.28 -14.16 22.83
C VAL A 271 -1.64 -14.43 24.19
N LYS A 272 -0.50 -15.14 24.22
CA LYS A 272 0.25 -15.42 25.46
C LYS A 272 0.74 -14.16 26.15
N LEU A 273 1.19 -13.15 25.39
CA LEU A 273 1.56 -11.84 25.94
C LEU A 273 0.38 -11.20 26.65
N PHE A 274 -0.79 -11.09 26.00
CA PHE A 274 -1.99 -10.54 26.65
C PHE A 274 -2.37 -11.32 27.91
N GLN A 275 -2.29 -12.65 27.87
CA GLN A 275 -2.54 -13.48 29.04
C GLN A 275 -1.56 -13.21 30.19
N SER A 276 -0.27 -13.03 29.88
CA SER A 276 0.74 -12.65 30.88
C SER A 276 0.49 -11.27 31.51
N LEU A 277 -0.24 -10.40 30.81
CA LEU A 277 -0.66 -9.08 31.27
C LEU A 277 -2.01 -9.10 32.01
N GLY A 278 -2.59 -10.28 32.23
CA GLY A 278 -3.82 -10.46 33.01
C GLY A 278 -5.12 -10.54 32.19
N PHE A 279 -5.05 -10.58 30.87
CA PHE A 279 -6.24 -10.75 30.01
C PHE A 279 -6.65 -12.22 29.95
N SER A 280 -7.93 -12.52 30.10
CA SER A 280 -8.43 -13.87 29.76
C SER A 280 -8.41 -14.11 28.25
N GLU A 281 -8.50 -15.36 27.82
CA GLU A 281 -8.64 -15.69 26.39
C GLU A 281 -9.87 -15.01 25.75
N LYS A 282 -10.98 -14.94 26.50
CA LYS A 282 -12.19 -14.22 26.08
C LYS A 282 -11.94 -12.73 25.90
N ASP A 283 -11.17 -12.13 26.82
CA ASP A 283 -10.79 -10.71 26.75
C ASP A 283 -9.97 -10.40 25.50
N VAL A 284 -9.03 -11.28 25.16
CA VAL A 284 -8.23 -11.17 23.93
C VAL A 284 -9.11 -11.17 22.68
N LEU A 285 -10.08 -12.09 22.60
CA LEU A 285 -11.02 -12.14 21.48
C LEU A 285 -11.94 -10.90 21.42
N VAL A 286 -12.38 -10.38 22.56
CA VAL A 286 -13.15 -9.13 22.61
C VAL A 286 -12.31 -7.94 22.15
N ALA A 287 -11.07 -7.82 22.64
CA ALA A 287 -10.15 -6.76 22.25
C ALA A 287 -9.82 -6.84 20.75
N PHE A 288 -9.56 -8.04 20.22
CA PHE A 288 -9.30 -8.26 18.80
C PHE A 288 -10.50 -7.87 17.93
N ARG A 289 -11.72 -8.22 18.33
CA ARG A 289 -12.95 -7.83 17.61
C ARG A 289 -13.21 -6.34 17.59
N ARG A 290 -12.75 -5.60 18.60
CA ARG A 290 -12.92 -4.14 18.69
C ARG A 290 -11.81 -3.38 17.96
N ALA A 291 -10.58 -3.86 18.03
CA ALA A 291 -9.42 -3.21 17.42
C ALA A 291 -8.37 -4.22 16.93
N PRO A 292 -8.59 -4.88 15.77
CA PRO A 292 -7.65 -5.88 15.25
C PRO A 292 -6.23 -5.36 15.07
N GLN A 293 -6.08 -4.07 14.78
CA GLN A 293 -4.79 -3.41 14.53
C GLN A 293 -3.88 -3.35 15.76
N VAL A 294 -4.42 -3.50 16.99
CA VAL A 294 -3.62 -3.56 18.23
C VAL A 294 -2.65 -4.73 18.19
N PHE A 295 -3.04 -5.83 17.55
CA PHE A 295 -2.21 -7.04 17.49
C PHE A 295 -1.09 -6.92 16.44
N CYS A 296 -1.10 -5.88 15.61
CA CYS A 296 -0.03 -5.60 14.65
C CYS A 296 1.16 -4.83 15.26
N ILE A 297 1.04 -4.26 16.46
CA ILE A 297 2.14 -3.47 17.07
C ILE A 297 3.12 -4.38 17.82
N SER A 298 4.29 -3.86 18.22
CA SER A 298 5.32 -4.66 18.90
C SER A 298 4.88 -5.12 20.29
N GLU A 299 5.43 -6.25 20.76
CA GLU A 299 5.14 -6.78 22.09
C GLU A 299 5.54 -5.82 23.21
N LYS A 300 6.73 -5.23 23.08
CA LYS A 300 7.22 -4.16 23.96
C LYS A 300 6.19 -3.04 24.11
N LYS A 301 5.62 -2.59 22.98
CA LYS A 301 4.65 -1.51 22.97
C LYS A 301 3.35 -1.86 23.68
N ILE A 302 2.83 -3.07 23.45
CA ILE A 302 1.61 -3.58 24.12
C ILE A 302 1.84 -3.62 25.63
N LYS A 303 2.99 -4.16 26.07
CA LYS A 303 3.37 -4.25 27.48
C LYS A 303 3.45 -2.88 28.15
N GLU A 304 4.25 -1.97 27.60
CA GLU A 304 4.43 -0.62 28.14
C GLU A 304 3.12 0.16 28.22
N ALA A 305 2.29 0.10 27.17
CA ALA A 305 1.01 0.79 27.17
C ALA A 305 0.03 0.21 28.20
N THR A 306 0.00 -1.12 28.34
CA THR A 306 -0.85 -1.80 29.32
C THR A 306 -0.42 -1.45 30.75
N GLU A 307 0.86 -1.58 31.06
CA GLU A 307 1.43 -1.27 32.39
C GLU A 307 1.21 0.20 32.77
N MET A 308 1.37 1.12 31.82
CA MET A 308 1.11 2.53 32.06
C MET A 308 -0.39 2.78 32.33
N LEU A 309 -1.30 2.14 31.58
CA LEU A 309 -2.75 2.34 31.78
C LEU A 309 -3.19 1.80 33.14
N LEU A 310 -2.70 0.62 33.53
CA LEU A 310 -2.99 0.02 34.84
C LEU A 310 -2.39 0.85 35.99
N SER A 311 -1.14 1.31 35.85
CA SER A 311 -0.47 2.10 36.90
C SER A 311 -1.08 3.50 37.09
N SER A 312 -1.79 4.02 36.08
CA SER A 312 -2.50 5.31 36.22
C SER A 312 -3.66 5.28 37.23
N GLY A 313 -4.15 4.10 37.64
CA GLY A 313 -5.34 3.93 38.47
C GLY A 313 -6.66 4.36 37.79
N LYS A 314 -6.61 4.84 36.55
CA LYS A 314 -7.78 5.28 35.77
C LYS A 314 -8.34 4.19 34.84
N ALA A 315 -7.66 3.04 34.71
CA ALA A 315 -8.06 1.94 33.86
C ALA A 315 -7.72 0.59 34.52
N ASP A 316 -8.65 -0.35 34.42
CA ASP A 316 -8.43 -1.77 34.71
C ASP A 316 -8.43 -2.60 33.41
N ILE A 317 -8.21 -3.91 33.52
CA ILE A 317 -8.20 -4.80 32.35
C ILE A 317 -9.52 -4.73 31.58
N ALA A 318 -10.67 -4.73 32.27
CA ALA A 318 -11.99 -4.66 31.64
C ALA A 318 -12.18 -3.35 30.82
N PHE A 319 -11.66 -2.24 31.33
CA PHE A 319 -11.63 -0.97 30.62
C PHE A 319 -10.76 -1.02 29.37
N ILE A 320 -9.56 -1.62 29.46
CA ILE A 320 -8.64 -1.76 28.32
C ILE A 320 -9.25 -2.67 27.25
N VAL A 321 -9.90 -3.78 27.64
CA VAL A 321 -10.63 -4.68 26.74
C VAL A 321 -11.74 -3.95 26.00
N SER A 322 -12.40 -3.00 26.67
CA SER A 322 -13.44 -2.16 26.08
C SER A 322 -12.87 -1.04 25.20
N HIS A 323 -11.61 -0.65 25.38
CA HIS A 323 -10.94 0.43 24.66
C HIS A 323 -9.52 0.08 24.18
N PRO A 324 -9.35 -1.02 23.44
CA PRO A 324 -8.04 -1.56 23.10
C PRO A 324 -7.25 -0.62 22.19
N GLU A 325 -7.90 0.33 21.50
CA GLU A 325 -7.22 1.35 20.69
C GLU A 325 -6.23 2.21 21.49
N LEU A 326 -6.39 2.30 22.81
CA LEU A 326 -5.46 3.01 23.69
C LEU A 326 -4.06 2.40 23.68
N LEU A 327 -3.95 1.08 23.44
CA LEU A 327 -2.65 0.38 23.40
C LEU A 327 -1.77 0.81 22.22
N ILE A 328 -2.36 1.43 21.21
CA ILE A 328 -1.64 1.95 20.03
C ILE A 328 -1.03 3.33 20.33
N CYS A 329 -1.56 4.06 21.32
CA CYS A 329 -1.12 5.42 21.62
C CYS A 329 0.36 5.43 22.07
N SER A 330 1.10 6.48 21.68
CA SER A 330 2.45 6.68 22.20
C SER A 330 2.39 6.79 23.73
N VAL A 331 3.24 6.04 24.44
CA VAL A 331 3.27 6.09 25.90
C VAL A 331 3.86 7.43 26.29
N ASP A 332 5.06 7.73 25.79
CA ASP A 332 5.80 8.94 26.17
C ASP A 332 5.26 10.22 25.54
N HIS A 333 4.67 10.15 24.35
CA HIS A 333 4.21 11.35 23.64
C HIS A 333 2.70 11.58 23.72
N ARG A 334 1.93 10.65 24.28
CA ARG A 334 0.46 10.80 24.31
C ARG A 334 -0.18 10.37 25.62
N LEU A 335 0.10 9.17 26.10
CA LEU A 335 -0.57 8.68 27.29
C LEU A 335 -0.04 9.36 28.56
N LYS A 336 1.26 9.27 28.82
CA LYS A 336 1.91 9.85 30.01
C LYS A 336 1.68 11.36 30.15
N PRO A 337 2.01 12.19 29.14
CA PRO A 337 1.87 13.65 29.28
C PRO A 337 0.43 14.08 29.52
N ARG A 338 -0.52 13.44 28.84
CA ARG A 338 -1.94 13.79 29.00
C ARG A 338 -2.48 13.35 30.35
N LEU A 339 -2.11 12.17 30.83
CA LEU A 339 -2.49 11.73 32.18
C LEU A 339 -1.93 12.65 33.26
N GLN A 340 -0.67 13.07 33.15
CA GLN A 340 -0.05 14.02 34.09
C GLN A 340 -0.78 15.38 34.12
N VAL A 341 -1.07 15.95 32.95
CA VAL A 341 -1.86 17.20 32.87
C VAL A 341 -3.23 17.00 33.52
N MET A 342 -3.94 15.92 33.17
CA MET A 342 -5.27 15.68 33.72
C MET A 342 -5.25 15.46 35.24
N GLU A 343 -4.24 14.77 35.77
CA GLU A 343 -4.06 14.57 37.21
C GLU A 343 -3.80 15.89 37.93
N ASN A 344 -2.96 16.78 37.37
CA ASN A 344 -2.71 18.10 37.95
C ASN A 344 -3.96 18.98 37.95
N LEU A 345 -4.72 18.99 36.85
CA LEU A 345 -5.97 19.75 36.75
C LEU A 345 -7.03 19.23 37.74
N GLU A 346 -7.10 17.90 37.94
CA GLU A 346 -7.99 17.26 38.90
C GLU A 346 -7.59 17.62 40.34
N LYS A 347 -6.29 17.53 40.70
CA LYS A 347 -5.78 17.92 42.02
C LYS A 347 -6.08 19.38 42.36
N LYS A 348 -5.98 20.27 41.38
CA LYS A 348 -6.26 21.72 41.54
C LYS A 348 -7.75 22.08 41.38
N ASN A 349 -8.64 21.10 41.15
CA ASN A 349 -10.07 21.29 40.92
C ASN A 349 -10.41 22.32 39.81
N LEU A 350 -9.58 22.37 38.75
CA LEU A 350 -9.68 23.38 37.69
C LEU A 350 -10.71 23.03 36.60
N LEU A 351 -11.23 21.80 36.61
CA LEU A 351 -12.19 21.30 35.63
C LEU A 351 -13.54 21.01 36.28
N ARG A 352 -14.60 21.61 35.72
CA ARG A 352 -16.00 21.29 36.10
C ARG A 352 -16.37 19.83 35.81
N LYS A 353 -15.80 19.26 34.74
CA LYS A 353 -16.03 17.87 34.32
C LYS A 353 -14.77 17.30 33.67
N ILE A 354 -14.30 16.17 34.18
CA ILE A 354 -13.13 15.47 33.66
C ILE A 354 -13.58 14.61 32.47
N PRO A 355 -13.02 14.81 31.26
CA PRO A 355 -13.30 13.94 30.13
C PRO A 355 -12.74 12.53 30.37
N SER A 356 -13.35 11.52 29.75
CA SER A 356 -12.85 10.15 29.85
C SER A 356 -11.45 9.98 29.25
N LEU A 357 -10.70 8.98 29.73
CA LEU A 357 -9.37 8.62 29.22
C LEU A 357 -9.37 8.42 27.69
N THR A 358 -10.42 7.77 27.17
CA THR A 358 -10.56 7.55 25.72
C THR A 358 -10.71 8.86 24.96
N THR A 359 -11.43 9.83 25.52
CA THR A 359 -11.68 11.14 24.91
C THR A 359 -10.39 11.95 24.87
N ILE A 360 -9.66 12.02 25.99
CA ILE A 360 -8.42 12.79 26.06
C ILE A 360 -7.37 12.23 25.11
N CYS A 361 -7.27 10.90 24.95
CA CYS A 361 -6.31 10.28 24.05
C CYS A 361 -6.66 10.44 22.56
N LYS A 362 -7.95 10.65 22.23
CA LYS A 362 -8.43 10.87 20.85
C LYS A 362 -8.23 12.30 20.34
N TYR A 363 -7.99 13.27 21.21
CA TYR A 363 -7.72 14.64 20.76
C TYR A 363 -6.41 14.74 19.96
N THR A 364 -6.40 15.63 18.97
CA THR A 364 -5.14 16.12 18.37
C THR A 364 -4.34 16.87 19.43
N ASP A 365 -3.03 17.00 19.23
CA ASP A 365 -2.20 17.74 20.20
C ASP A 365 -2.64 19.19 20.35
N GLN A 366 -2.98 19.84 19.23
CA GLN A 366 -3.57 21.18 19.23
C GLN A 366 -4.83 21.25 20.08
N LYS A 367 -5.82 20.39 19.82
CA LYS A 367 -7.10 20.43 20.54
C LYS A 367 -6.94 20.07 22.02
N PHE A 368 -6.00 19.20 22.37
CA PHE A 368 -5.68 18.91 23.76
C PHE A 368 -5.05 20.14 24.44
N ALA A 369 -4.07 20.78 23.78
CA ALA A 369 -3.38 21.95 24.31
C ALA A 369 -4.34 23.13 24.52
N GLU A 370 -5.15 23.48 23.52
CA GLU A 370 -6.13 24.56 23.59
C GLU A 370 -7.16 24.38 24.71
N ARG A 371 -7.45 23.13 25.10
CA ARG A 371 -8.48 22.83 26.11
C ARG A 371 -7.93 22.63 27.51
N PHE A 372 -6.75 22.03 27.64
CA PHE A 372 -6.26 21.53 28.93
C PHE A 372 -4.86 22.02 29.28
N VAL A 373 -4.13 22.69 28.38
CA VAL A 373 -2.78 23.19 28.66
C VAL A 373 -2.75 24.70 28.65
N ILE A 374 -3.10 25.33 27.52
CA ILE A 374 -3.03 26.78 27.33
C ILE A 374 -3.90 27.55 28.34
N PRO A 375 -5.17 27.17 28.60
CA PRO A 375 -6.00 27.89 29.56
C PRO A 375 -5.52 27.80 31.01
N TYR A 376 -4.64 26.83 31.30
CA TYR A 376 -4.17 26.51 32.65
C TYR A 376 -2.64 26.57 32.74
N ALA A 377 -1.99 27.32 31.85
CA ALA A 377 -0.54 27.32 31.71
C ALA A 377 0.17 27.81 32.99
N ASN A 378 -0.43 28.78 33.69
CA ASN A 378 0.12 29.32 34.94
C ASN A 378 -0.02 28.31 36.09
N GLU A 379 -1.04 27.45 36.03
CA GLU A 379 -1.36 26.47 37.04
C GLU A 379 -0.69 25.12 36.80
N LEU A 380 -0.18 24.85 35.60
CA LEU A 380 0.36 23.54 35.25
C LEU A 380 1.85 23.35 35.56
N GLU A 381 2.58 24.39 35.97
CA GLU A 381 4.04 24.34 36.23
C GLU A 381 4.77 23.46 35.19
N VAL A 382 4.57 23.77 33.92
CA VAL A 382 5.12 23.00 32.79
C VAL A 382 6.61 23.22 32.65
#